data_AF-A0A9N8QQS9-F1
#
_entry.id   AF-A0A9N8QQS9-F1
#
_cell.length_a   1.000
_cell.length_b   1.000
_cell.length_c   1.000
_cell.angle_alpha   90.00
_cell.angle_beta   90.00
_cell.angle_gamma   90.00
#
_symmetry.space_group_name_H-M   'P 1'
#
loop_
_entity.id
_entity.type
_entity.pdbx_description
1 polymer ?
#
loop_
_entity_poly.entity_id
_entity_poly.type
_entity_poly.pdbx_seq_one_letter_code
_entity_poly.pdbx_strand_id
1 'polypeptide(L)'
;MEELKSFLKTRKVALIISAIYVGLGTLAVCSIYGDDLLYGEWSFKVLLFTFPVTFISFIYRYAEADSLIPVFLIQIIMFLLTFFLLSVFVKKKNHEN
;
A
#
# COMPACT_ATOMS: atom_id res chain seq x y z
N MET A 1 -19.31 -10.46 12.82
CA MET A 1 -17.86 -10.38 13.14
C MET A 1 -17.12 -11.67 12.80
N GLU A 2 -17.71 -12.84 13.06
CA GLU A 2 -17.10 -14.14 12.73
C GLU A 2 -16.87 -14.36 11.23
N GLU A 3 -17.79 -13.92 10.37
CA GLU A 3 -17.64 -14.00 8.92
C GLU A 3 -16.46 -13.17 8.39
N LEU A 4 -16.24 -11.97 8.94
CA LEU A 4 -15.08 -11.15 8.59
C LEU A 4 -13.78 -11.85 9.03
N LYS A 5 -13.78 -12.43 10.23
CA LYS A 5 -12.63 -13.15 10.78
C LYS A 5 -12.29 -14.38 9.94
N SER A 6 -13.29 -15.14 9.49
CA SER A 6 -13.08 -16.29 8.60
C SER A 6 -12.62 -15.85 7.21
N PHE A 7 -13.20 -14.78 6.66
CA PHE A 7 -12.78 -14.20 5.38
C PHE A 7 -11.31 -13.78 5.37
N LEU A 8 -10.87 -13.07 6.41
CA LEU A 8 -9.47 -12.65 6.60
C LEU A 8 -8.54 -13.83 6.83
N LYS A 9 -8.97 -14.84 7.60
CA LYS A 9 -8.17 -16.05 7.86
C LYS A 9 -7.86 -16.81 6.58
N THR A 10 -8.85 -16.96 5.68
CA THR A 10 -8.67 -17.62 4.38
C THR A 10 -7.81 -16.81 3.42
N ARG A 11 -7.73 -15.48 3.59
CA ARG A 11 -6.98 -14.56 2.72
C ARG A 11 -5.78 -13.94 3.40
N LYS A 12 -5.26 -14.59 4.45
CA LYS A 12 -4.14 -14.09 5.25
C LYS A 12 -2.92 -13.75 4.39
N VAL A 13 -2.65 -14.57 3.36
CA VAL A 13 -1.55 -14.33 2.42
C VAL A 13 -1.78 -13.03 1.63
N ALA A 14 -2.96 -12.82 1.06
CA ALA A 14 -3.30 -11.59 0.34
C ALA A 14 -3.21 -10.36 1.26
N LEU A 15 -3.65 -10.48 2.52
CA LEU A 15 -3.58 -9.42 3.52
C LEU A 15 -2.14 -9.02 3.84
N ILE A 16 -1.25 -10.00 4.02
CA ILE A 16 0.17 -9.76 4.31
C ILE A 16 0.85 -9.11 3.10
N ILE A 17 0.61 -9.63 1.90
CA ILE A 17 1.21 -9.08 0.68
C ILE A 17 0.74 -7.64 0.45
N SER A 18 -0.56 -7.36 0.59
CA SER A 18 -1.09 -6.00 0.45
C SER A 18 -0.52 -5.06 1.51
N ALA A 19 -0.41 -5.51 2.76
CA ALA A 19 0.14 -4.71 3.85
C ALA A 19 1.61 -4.35 3.61
N ILE A 20 2.43 -5.31 3.19
CA ILE A 20 3.84 -5.07 2.89
C ILE A 20 3.98 -4.15 1.68
N TYR A 21 3.30 -4.46 0.58
CA TYR A 21 3.44 -3.70 -0.66
C TYR A 21 2.99 -2.24 -0.51
N VAL A 22 1.83 -2.01 0.10
CA VAL A 22 1.28 -0.66 0.32
C VAL A 22 2.00 0.05 1.47
N GLY A 23 2.41 -0.68 2.50
CA GLY A 23 3.21 -0.12 3.60
C GLY A 23 4.58 0.38 3.14
N LEU A 24 5.28 -0.38 2.29
CA LEU A 24 6.53 0.06 1.67
C LEU A 24 6.32 1.31 0.81
N GLY A 25 5.23 1.36 0.04
CA GLY A 25 4.89 2.53 -0.76
C GLY A 25 4.57 3.76 0.10
N THR A 26 3.85 3.56 1.21
CA THR A 26 3.57 4.64 2.18
C THR A 26 4.86 5.18 2.78
N LEU A 27 5.75 4.29 3.24
CA LEU A 27 7.05 4.70 3.78
C LEU A 27 7.86 5.48 2.75
N ALA A 28 7.86 5.04 1.50
CA ALA A 28 8.57 5.73 0.42
C ALA A 28 8.01 7.14 0.14
N VAL A 29 6.68 7.30 0.08
CA VAL A 29 6.04 8.61 -0.13
C VAL A 29 6.30 9.55 1.05
N CYS A 30 6.33 9.04 2.28
CA CYS A 30 6.64 9.81 3.47
C CYS A 30 8.14 10.09 3.68
N SER A 31 9.00 9.65 2.76
CA SER A 31 10.47 9.78 2.85
C SER A 31 11.07 10.41 1.59
N ILE A 32 10.28 11.19 0.85
CA ILE A 32 10.67 11.70 -0.47
C ILE A 32 11.27 13.10 -0.42
N TYR A 33 10.94 13.89 0.60
CA TYR A 33 11.51 15.22 0.79
C TYR A 33 12.70 15.19 1.75
N GLY A 34 13.66 16.09 1.52
CA GLY A 34 14.94 16.12 2.24
C GLY A 34 14.82 16.36 3.75
N ASP A 35 13.72 16.94 4.19
CA ASP A 35 13.35 17.21 5.57
C ASP A 35 12.50 16.08 6.21
N ASP A 36 12.09 15.08 5.44
CA ASP A 36 11.37 13.91 5.96
C ASP A 36 12.30 13.05 6.86
N LEU A 37 11.74 12.50 7.95
CA LEU A 37 12.49 11.77 9.00
C LEU A 37 13.30 10.57 8.48
N LEU A 38 12.85 9.94 7.39
CA LEU A 38 13.48 8.76 6.78
C LEU A 38 13.99 9.03 5.36
N TYR A 39 14.22 10.29 5.00
CA TYR A 39 14.69 10.67 3.67
C TYR A 39 15.91 9.86 3.20
N GLY A 40 15.90 9.44 1.94
CA GLY A 40 17.07 8.85 1.29
C GLY A 40 16.76 8.30 -0.10
N GLU A 41 17.79 8.06 -0.91
CA GLU A 41 17.65 7.59 -2.31
C GLU A 41 16.87 6.26 -2.45
N TRP A 42 16.82 5.48 -1.37
CA TRP A 42 16.05 4.25 -1.31
C TRP A 42 14.54 4.51 -1.49
N SER A 43 14.03 5.66 -1.03
CA SER A 43 12.61 6.00 -1.10
C SER A 43 12.14 6.10 -2.54
N PHE A 44 12.93 6.74 -3.42
CA PHE A 44 12.62 6.84 -4.84
C PHE A 44 12.57 5.46 -5.52
N LYS A 45 13.51 4.56 -5.19
CA LYS A 45 13.54 3.19 -5.74
C LYS A 45 12.32 2.39 -5.31
N VAL A 46 11.95 2.46 -4.03
CA VAL A 46 10.76 1.78 -3.51
C VAL A 46 9.50 2.39 -4.12
N LEU A 47 9.43 3.71 -4.24
CA LEU A 47 8.28 4.41 -4.82
C LEU A 47 8.05 4.00 -6.27
N LEU A 48 9.11 3.81 -7.06
CA LEU A 48 9.01 3.31 -8.43
C LEU A 48 8.48 1.87 -8.47
N PHE A 49 8.93 1.01 -7.56
CA PHE A 49 8.44 -0.36 -7.45
C PHE A 49 6.96 -0.41 -7.02
N THR A 50 6.55 0.48 -6.12
CA THR A 50 5.17 0.55 -5.60
C THR A 50 4.31 1.56 -6.37
N PHE A 51 4.77 2.06 -7.51
CA PHE A 51 4.17 3.19 -8.22
C PHE A 51 2.65 3.07 -8.46
N PRO A 52 2.11 1.90 -8.85
CA PRO A 52 0.66 1.75 -9.05
C PRO A 52 -0.18 2.06 -7.80
N VAL A 53 0.36 1.84 -6.59
CA VAL A 53 -0.35 2.10 -5.33
C VAL A 53 0.02 3.44 -4.70
N THR A 54 1.15 4.02 -5.08
CA THR A 54 1.62 5.32 -4.55
C THR A 54 1.32 6.51 -5.45
N PHE A 55 0.91 6.30 -6.72
CA PHE A 55 0.75 7.36 -7.72
C PHE A 55 -0.04 8.57 -7.23
N ILE A 56 -1.25 8.34 -6.70
CA ILE A 56 -2.15 9.42 -6.27
C ILE A 56 -1.55 10.15 -5.05
N SER A 57 -1.04 9.40 -4.06
CA SER A 57 -0.42 10.00 -2.89
C SER A 57 0.88 10.72 -3.21
N PHE A 58 1.62 10.28 -4.22
CA PHE A 58 2.83 10.95 -4.68
C PHE A 58 2.50 12.30 -5.33
N ILE A 59 1.47 12.37 -6.17
CA ILE A 59 0.99 13.64 -6.73
C ILE A 59 0.56 14.58 -5.62
N TYR A 60 -0.19 14.07 -4.62
CA TYR A 60 -0.59 14.88 -3.47
C TYR A 60 0.62 15.40 -2.71
N ARG A 61 1.57 14.51 -2.37
CA ARG A 61 2.82 14.84 -1.67
C ARG A 61 3.62 15.89 -2.44
N TYR A 62 3.66 15.79 -3.77
CA TYR A 62 4.33 16.75 -4.65
C TYR A 62 3.66 18.13 -4.66
N ALA A 63 2.33 18.18 -4.57
CA ALA A 63 1.55 19.42 -4.58
C ALA A 63 1.47 20.10 -3.20
N GLU A 64 1.50 19.31 -2.12
CA GLU A 64 1.40 19.77 -0.73
C GLU A 64 2.42 19.05 0.14
N ALA A 65 3.48 19.79 0.51
CA ALA A 65 4.64 19.26 1.20
C ALA A 65 4.52 19.30 2.74
N ASP A 66 3.50 19.94 3.31
CA ASP A 66 3.43 20.09 4.77
C ASP A 66 2.54 19.04 5.44
N SER A 67 1.48 18.59 4.75
CA SER A 67 0.47 17.70 5.34
C SER A 67 0.59 16.25 4.85
N LEU A 68 0.92 15.33 5.75
CA LEU A 68 0.93 13.89 5.47
C LEU A 68 -0.44 13.21 5.68
N ILE A 69 -1.42 13.92 6.28
CA ILE A 69 -2.73 13.33 6.61
C ILE A 69 -3.43 12.77 5.36
N PRO A 70 -3.49 13.49 4.22
CA PRO A 70 -4.17 12.98 3.04
C PRO A 70 -3.42 11.83 2.38
N VAL A 71 -2.08 11.79 2.50
CA VAL A 71 -1.28 10.63 2.08
C VAL A 71 -1.74 9.37 2.81
N PHE A 72 -1.89 9.42 4.13
CA PHE A 72 -2.35 8.25 4.90
C PHE A 72 -3.78 7.83 4.54
N LEU A 73 -4.69 8.78 4.31
CA LEU A 73 -6.06 8.46 3.87
C LEU A 73 -6.08 7.77 2.52
N ILE A 74 -5.32 8.28 1.54
CA ILE A 74 -5.17 7.66 0.22
C ILE A 74 -4.58 6.25 0.37
N GLN A 75 -3.54 6.09 1.19
CA GLN A 75 -2.87 4.80 1.37
C GLN A 75 -3.77 3.76 2.05
N ILE A 76 -4.64 4.14 2.98
CA ILE A 76 -5.66 3.23 3.55
C ILE A 76 -6.62 2.74 2.47
N ILE A 77 -7.09 3.63 1.60
CA ILE A 77 -7.99 3.26 0.49
C ILE A 77 -7.26 2.32 -0.48
N MET A 78 -6.01 2.64 -0.85
CA MET A 78 -5.20 1.81 -1.74
C MET A 78 -4.86 0.45 -1.13
N PHE A 79 -4.67 0.38 0.19
CA PHE A 79 -4.53 -0.89 0.92
C PHE A 79 -5.77 -1.77 0.76
N LEU A 80 -6.96 -1.21 0.99
CA LEU A 80 -8.20 -1.96 0.83
C LEU A 80 -8.39 -2.44 -0.61
N LEU A 81 -8.18 -1.57 -1.60
CA LEU A 81 -8.28 -1.94 -3.02
C LEU A 81 -7.28 -3.05 -3.39
N THR A 82 -6.02 -2.91 -2.99
CA THR A 82 -4.97 -3.91 -3.25
C THR A 82 -5.30 -5.23 -2.58
N PHE A 83 -5.77 -5.19 -1.33
CA PHE A 83 -6.20 -6.37 -0.59
C PHE A 83 -7.36 -7.10 -1.28
N PHE A 84 -8.40 -6.37 -1.68
CA PHE A 84 -9.55 -6.96 -2.38
C PHE A 84 -9.14 -7.56 -3.73
N LEU A 85 -8.30 -6.85 -4.49
CA LEU A 85 -7.78 -7.33 -5.77
C LEU A 85 -7.02 -8.65 -5.61
N LEU A 86 -6.02 -8.68 -4.71
CA LEU A 86 -5.25 -9.89 -4.43
C LEU A 86 -6.12 -11.03 -3.88
N SER A 87 -7.13 -10.70 -3.08
CA SER A 87 -8.07 -11.68 -2.54
C SER A 87 -8.89 -12.40 -3.59
N VAL A 88 -9.15 -11.76 -4.73
CA VAL A 88 -9.82 -12.37 -5.89
C VAL A 88 -8.84 -13.27 -6.64
N PHE A 89 -7.63 -12.80 -6.91
CA PHE A 89 -6.63 -13.56 -7.68
C PHE A 89 -6.06 -14.77 -6.95
N VAL A 90 -5.76 -14.65 -5.65
CA VAL A 90 -5.16 -15.74 -4.85
C VAL A 90 -6.14 -16.92 -4.69
N LYS A 91 -7.47 -16.65 -4.66
CA LYS A 91 -8.47 -17.71 -4.55
C LYS A 91 -8.53 -18.60 -5.81
N LYS A 92 -8.27 -18.03 -6.99
CA LYS A 92 -8.29 -18.78 -8.26
C LYS A 92 -7.17 -19.83 -8.31
N LYS A 93 -5.98 -19.49 -7.81
CA LYS A 93 -4.80 -20.36 -7.84
C LYS A 93 -4.94 -21.65 -7.01
N ASN A 94 -5.74 -21.65 -5.95
CA ASN A 94 -5.96 -22.84 -5.11
C ASN A 94 -6.98 -23.84 -5.67
N HIS A 95 -7.71 -23.50 -6.75
CA HIS A 95 -8.70 -24.39 -7.36
C HIS A 95 -8.19 -25.06 -8.66
N GLU A 96 -6.99 -24.69 -9.12
CA GLU A 96 -6.36 -25.21 -10.34
C GLU A 96 -5.25 -26.24 -10.06
N ASN A 97 -5.10 -26.70 -8.81
CA ASN A 97 -4.19 -27.78 -8.40
C ASN A 97 -4.95 -29.02 -7.97
#